data_AF-A0A3A5Z6N5-F1
#
_entry.id   AF-A0A3A5Z6N5-F1
#
_cell.length_a   1.000
_cell.length_b   1.000
_cell.length_c   1.000
_cell.angle_alpha   90.00
_cell.angle_beta   90.00
_cell.angle_gamma   90.00
#
_symmetry.space_group_name_H-M   'P 1'
#
loop_
_entity.id
_entity.type
_entity.pdbx_description
1 polymer ?
#
loop_
_entity_poly.entity_id
_entity_poly.type
_entity_poly.pdbx_seq_one_letter_code
_entity_poly.pdbx_strand_id
1 'polypeptide(L)'
;MRKVNFLVYVYSFVLFLISPPYFLWGTQIPVLLVIFLFLFSIPQFGIRKNKNAYISLSLLFIFYLYTIIISARLSIIVCLLHLIVYSIFLLSGDFLSRAFRCYSLLFSISLIPSLLVYFCVVWGDVYMDYSIISPLNTIKSYEYIQYPFLVVSQVSDFVYFRFCAYYDEPGVVGSIASLLLIGNRFNLRLWENWPILIAGLFSFSLFFYVILFGYIFLYMNIRSKIYALLCILILLIILKNNEVVDQLVFGRLKWTDDGLSGDNRTSAFFDQWFQKYISTPTSIVGLGGGESLKINYGGASYKDLIVDYGFVGITLFFTGMFLFYLKLRLYKDYMLVVLLLLCTIYQRPFVFDYLYMFLLIAIIYKLKEHYE
;
A
#
# COMPACT_ATOMS: atom_id res chain seq x y z
N MET A 1 1.23 19.62 23.74
CA MET A 1 0.64 18.34 23.27
C MET A 1 -0.81 18.28 23.69
N ARG A 2 -1.78 18.47 22.77
CA ARG A 2 -3.21 18.23 23.07
C ARG A 2 -3.37 16.73 23.35
N LYS A 3 -4.01 16.34 24.47
CA LYS A 3 -4.27 14.94 24.86
C LYS A 3 -4.72 14.14 23.64
N VAL A 4 -3.85 13.27 23.12
CA VAL A 4 -4.23 12.32 22.08
C VAL A 4 -5.22 11.36 22.76
N ASN A 5 -6.42 11.26 22.18
CA ASN A 5 -7.49 10.46 22.75
C ASN A 5 -7.07 8.99 22.76
N PHE A 6 -7.29 8.27 23.87
CA PHE A 6 -7.03 6.82 24.00
C PHE A 6 -7.54 6.03 22.78
N LEU A 7 -8.69 6.44 22.24
CA LEU A 7 -9.30 5.86 21.04
C LEU A 7 -8.35 5.86 19.82
N VAL A 8 -7.56 6.91 19.63
CA VAL A 8 -6.63 7.04 18.50
C VAL A 8 -5.50 6.01 18.61
N TYR A 9 -4.99 5.79 19.83
CA TYR A 9 -3.93 4.80 20.07
C TYR A 9 -4.43 3.38 19.82
N VAL A 10 -5.60 3.03 20.34
CA VAL A 10 -6.22 1.71 20.11
C VAL A 10 -6.46 1.49 18.61
N TYR A 11 -7.07 2.47 17.94
CA TYR A 11 -7.34 2.39 16.51
C TYR A 11 -6.04 2.19 15.68
N SER A 12 -5.00 2.95 16.00
CA SER A 12 -3.72 2.87 15.28
C SER A 12 -2.96 1.57 15.55
N PHE A 13 -3.05 1.05 16.78
CA PHE A 13 -2.47 -0.25 17.13
C PHE A 13 -3.19 -1.39 16.43
N VAL A 14 -4.53 -1.34 16.35
CA VAL A 14 -5.29 -2.36 15.62
C VAL A 14 -5.05 -2.27 14.11
N LEU A 15 -4.91 -1.06 13.53
CA LEU A 15 -4.47 -0.90 12.14
C LEU A 15 -3.13 -1.59 11.86
N PHE A 16 -2.18 -1.51 12.79
CA PHE A 16 -0.90 -2.22 12.69
C PHE A 16 -1.09 -3.74 12.65
N LEU A 17 -1.97 -4.29 13.50
CA LEU A 17 -2.21 -5.74 13.55
C LEU A 17 -3.00 -6.27 12.34
N ILE A 18 -3.84 -5.46 11.70
CA ILE A 18 -4.62 -5.86 10.51
C ILE A 18 -3.74 -6.03 9.27
N SER A 19 -2.61 -5.32 9.18
CA SER A 19 -1.58 -5.61 8.18
C SER A 19 -0.69 -6.71 8.74
N PRO A 20 -1.04 -7.99 8.50
CA PRO A 20 -0.76 -9.04 9.46
C PRO A 20 0.75 -9.25 9.56
N PRO A 21 1.36 -8.93 10.72
CA PRO A 21 2.73 -9.32 10.99
C PRO A 21 2.82 -10.85 11.03
N TYR A 22 4.02 -11.40 10.82
CA TYR A 22 4.23 -12.85 10.71
C TYR A 22 3.61 -13.69 11.84
N PHE A 23 3.56 -13.15 13.06
CA PHE A 23 2.98 -13.84 14.21
C PHE A 23 1.45 -13.93 14.18
N LEU A 24 0.78 -13.29 13.22
CA LEU A 24 -0.66 -13.43 12.98
C LEU A 24 -0.98 -14.20 11.68
N TRP A 25 0.03 -14.66 10.94
CA TRP A 25 -0.19 -15.45 9.72
C TRP A 25 -0.92 -16.76 10.04
N GLY A 26 -1.80 -17.18 9.14
CA GLY A 26 -2.64 -18.37 9.33
C GLY A 26 -3.77 -18.23 10.35
N THR A 27 -3.92 -17.08 11.01
CA THR A 27 -5.01 -16.83 11.98
C THR A 27 -6.17 -16.04 11.38
N GLN A 28 -7.36 -16.15 11.97
CA GLN A 28 -8.52 -15.33 11.62
C GLN A 28 -8.55 -13.97 12.35
N ILE A 29 -7.54 -13.68 13.18
CA ILE A 29 -7.49 -12.49 14.03
C ILE A 29 -7.56 -11.19 13.20
N PRO A 30 -6.83 -11.01 12.07
CA PRO A 30 -6.91 -9.78 11.28
C PRO A 30 -8.33 -9.47 10.80
N VAL A 31 -9.11 -10.48 10.41
CA VAL A 31 -10.50 -10.32 9.97
C VAL A 31 -11.39 -9.83 11.13
N LEU A 32 -11.24 -10.44 12.31
CA LEU A 32 -11.98 -10.02 13.51
C LEU A 32 -11.61 -8.58 13.93
N LEU A 33 -10.34 -8.21 13.78
CA LEU A 33 -9.86 -6.87 14.08
C LEU A 33 -10.43 -5.80 13.12
N VAL A 34 -10.68 -6.13 11.85
CA VAL A 34 -11.38 -5.22 10.91
C VAL A 34 -12.80 -4.93 11.39
N ILE A 35 -13.53 -5.96 11.83
CA ILE A 35 -14.88 -5.80 12.40
C ILE A 35 -14.82 -4.98 13.68
N PHE A 36 -13.85 -5.25 14.55
CA PHE A 36 -13.63 -4.46 15.77
C PHE A 36 -13.36 -2.99 15.43
N LEU A 37 -12.47 -2.69 14.47
CA LEU A 37 -12.18 -1.32 14.04
C LEU A 37 -13.44 -0.61 13.56
N PHE A 38 -14.26 -1.28 12.76
CA PHE A 38 -15.52 -0.71 12.28
C PHE A 38 -16.39 -0.25 13.45
N LEU A 39 -16.72 -1.17 14.37
CA LEU A 39 -17.59 -0.89 15.52
C LEU A 39 -16.99 0.20 16.42
N PHE A 40 -15.69 0.14 16.68
CA PHE A 40 -14.97 1.09 17.52
C PHE A 40 -14.91 2.49 16.90
N SER A 41 -15.00 2.58 15.57
CA SER A 41 -14.90 3.84 14.82
C SER A 41 -16.23 4.60 14.69
N ILE A 42 -17.38 3.97 14.95
CA ILE A 42 -18.71 4.58 14.83
C ILE A 42 -18.83 5.92 15.59
N PRO A 43 -18.40 6.05 16.85
CA PRO A 43 -18.48 7.31 17.59
C PRO A 43 -17.61 8.43 17.01
N GLN A 44 -16.69 8.11 16.09
CA GLN A 44 -15.76 9.05 15.46
C GLN A 44 -16.22 9.52 14.07
N PHE A 45 -17.41 9.08 13.64
CA PHE A 45 -18.01 9.54 12.39
C PHE A 45 -18.33 11.04 12.46
N GLY A 46 -18.01 11.75 11.38
CA GLY A 46 -18.13 13.20 11.31
C GLY A 46 -18.99 13.67 10.13
N ILE A 47 -19.82 14.69 10.37
CA ILE A 47 -20.63 15.31 9.32
C ILE A 47 -19.75 16.17 8.42
N ARG A 48 -19.88 16.02 7.09
CA ARG A 48 -19.11 16.76 6.09
C ARG A 48 -19.95 17.85 5.44
N LYS A 49 -19.62 19.13 5.64
CA LYS A 49 -20.41 20.27 5.12
C LYS A 49 -20.00 20.73 3.70
N ASN A 50 -19.68 19.81 2.78
CA ASN A 50 -19.23 20.17 1.42
C ASN A 50 -19.93 19.33 0.34
N LYS A 51 -20.52 19.98 -0.67
CA LYS A 51 -21.24 19.33 -1.79
C LYS A 51 -20.40 18.27 -2.50
N ASN A 52 -19.14 18.56 -2.85
CA ASN A 52 -18.26 17.60 -3.51
C ASN A 52 -17.95 16.40 -2.60
N ALA A 53 -17.91 16.62 -1.28
CA ALA A 53 -17.72 15.54 -0.32
C ALA A 53 -18.95 14.62 -0.28
N TYR A 54 -20.17 15.15 -0.34
CA TYR A 54 -21.38 14.32 -0.41
C TYR A 54 -21.43 13.51 -1.71
N ILE A 55 -21.19 14.14 -2.86
CA ILE A 55 -21.18 13.44 -4.16
C ILE A 55 -20.14 12.32 -4.15
N SER A 56 -18.92 12.62 -3.70
CA SER A 56 -17.84 11.64 -3.57
C SER A 56 -18.24 10.47 -2.66
N LEU A 57 -18.81 10.74 -1.48
CA LEU A 57 -19.29 9.70 -0.57
C LEU A 57 -20.39 8.85 -1.21
N SER A 58 -21.35 9.46 -1.91
CA SER A 58 -22.42 8.75 -2.60
C SER A 58 -21.87 7.84 -3.70
N LEU A 59 -20.94 8.31 -4.53
CA LEU A 59 -20.32 7.50 -5.58
C LEU A 59 -19.54 6.31 -4.99
N LEU A 60 -18.79 6.53 -3.90
CA LEU A 60 -18.07 5.47 -3.22
C LEU A 60 -19.01 4.47 -2.56
N PHE A 61 -20.09 4.94 -1.94
CA PHE A 61 -21.13 4.06 -1.39
C PHE A 61 -21.78 3.21 -2.48
N ILE A 62 -22.14 3.83 -3.61
CA ILE A 62 -22.69 3.14 -4.78
C ILE A 62 -21.68 2.13 -5.32
N PHE A 63 -20.39 2.46 -5.36
CA PHE A 63 -19.33 1.52 -5.73
C PHE A 63 -19.31 0.29 -4.80
N TYR A 64 -19.27 0.47 -3.47
CA TYR A 64 -19.27 -0.67 -2.55
C TYR A 64 -20.56 -1.49 -2.65
N LEU A 65 -21.73 -0.87 -2.80
CA LEU A 65 -22.98 -1.59 -3.05
C LEU A 65 -22.96 -2.37 -4.37
N TYR A 66 -22.44 -1.74 -5.43
CA TYR A 66 -22.29 -2.36 -6.74
C TYR A 66 -21.40 -3.60 -6.67
N THR A 67 -20.28 -3.53 -5.92
CA THR A 67 -19.39 -4.68 -5.76
C THR A 67 -20.08 -5.85 -5.08
N ILE A 68 -21.01 -5.61 -4.14
CA ILE A 68 -21.80 -6.67 -3.49
C ILE A 68 -22.76 -7.32 -4.48
N ILE A 69 -23.47 -6.52 -5.28
CA ILE A 69 -24.44 -7.00 -6.26
C ILE A 69 -23.77 -7.89 -7.31
N ILE A 70 -22.64 -7.43 -7.85
CA ILE A 70 -21.87 -8.17 -8.86
C ILE A 70 -21.18 -9.40 -8.27
N SER A 71 -20.84 -9.36 -6.99
CA SER A 71 -20.21 -10.47 -6.28
C SER A 71 -21.21 -11.40 -5.59
N ALA A 72 -22.43 -11.58 -6.12
CA ALA A 72 -23.49 -12.38 -5.50
C ALA A 72 -23.11 -13.85 -5.18
N ARG A 73 -22.01 -14.36 -5.75
CA ARG A 73 -21.45 -15.68 -5.47
C ARG A 73 -20.51 -15.73 -4.26
N LEU A 74 -20.05 -14.57 -3.76
CA LEU A 74 -19.24 -14.47 -2.56
C LEU A 74 -20.11 -14.68 -1.31
N SER A 75 -19.48 -15.07 -0.21
CA SER A 75 -20.18 -15.21 1.06
C SER A 75 -20.67 -13.84 1.57
N ILE A 76 -21.80 -13.85 2.28
CA ILE A 76 -22.36 -12.65 2.91
C ILE A 76 -21.33 -11.92 3.80
N ILE A 77 -20.43 -12.68 4.44
CA ILE A 77 -19.36 -12.15 5.29
C ILE A 77 -18.39 -11.29 4.46
N VAL A 78 -17.97 -11.76 3.28
CA VAL A 78 -17.06 -11.00 2.40
C VAL A 78 -17.73 -9.71 1.91
N CYS A 79 -19.01 -9.77 1.55
CA CYS A 79 -19.79 -8.60 1.16
C CYS A 79 -19.91 -7.58 2.31
N LEU A 80 -20.09 -8.03 3.55
CA LEU A 80 -20.11 -7.15 4.73
C LEU A 80 -18.73 -6.53 5.01
N LEU A 81 -17.64 -7.28 4.82
CA LEU A 81 -16.28 -6.77 4.96
C LEU A 81 -15.98 -5.67 3.93
N HIS A 82 -16.47 -5.80 2.69
CA HIS A 82 -16.35 -4.72 1.69
C HIS A 82 -17.06 -3.44 2.15
N LEU A 83 -18.27 -3.54 2.72
CA LEU A 83 -18.99 -2.38 3.27
C LEU A 83 -18.28 -1.75 4.47
N ILE A 84 -17.59 -2.55 5.28
CA ILE A 84 -16.83 -2.02 6.42
C ILE A 84 -15.75 -1.04 5.96
N VAL A 85 -15.10 -1.26 4.82
CA VAL A 85 -14.07 -0.36 4.28
C VAL A 85 -14.65 1.03 3.99
N TYR A 86 -15.91 1.10 3.54
CA TYR A 86 -16.59 2.38 3.29
C TYR A 86 -16.67 3.26 4.56
N SER A 87 -16.71 2.66 5.75
CA SER A 87 -16.78 3.41 7.02
C SER A 87 -15.63 4.39 7.23
N ILE A 88 -14.45 4.13 6.64
CA ILE A 88 -13.28 5.01 6.74
C ILE A 88 -13.60 6.39 6.16
N PHE A 89 -14.40 6.45 5.11
CA PHE A 89 -14.81 7.71 4.49
C PHE A 89 -15.77 8.52 5.38
N LEU A 90 -16.37 7.91 6.40
CA LEU A 90 -17.27 8.57 7.35
C LEU A 90 -16.53 9.18 8.55
N LEU A 91 -15.27 8.78 8.78
CA LEU A 91 -14.47 9.27 9.91
C LEU A 91 -14.17 10.77 9.80
N SER A 92 -14.17 11.43 10.97
CA SER A 92 -13.79 12.83 11.08
C SER A 92 -12.34 13.07 10.65
N GLY A 93 -12.07 14.22 10.02
CA GLY A 93 -10.73 14.57 9.54
C GLY A 93 -9.70 14.65 10.66
N ASP A 94 -10.08 15.19 11.81
CA ASP A 94 -9.25 15.27 13.00
C ASP A 94 -8.84 13.88 13.51
N PHE A 95 -9.79 12.93 13.54
CA PHE A 95 -9.51 11.56 13.97
C PHE A 95 -8.55 10.88 12.99
N LEU A 96 -8.84 10.96 11.68
CA LEU A 96 -7.99 10.39 10.64
C LEU A 96 -6.56 10.93 10.68
N SER A 97 -6.39 12.25 10.85
CA SER A 97 -5.06 12.84 10.91
C SER A 97 -4.28 12.41 12.16
N ARG A 98 -4.93 12.38 13.34
CA ARG A 98 -4.30 11.93 14.58
C ARG A 98 -3.96 10.43 14.53
N ALA A 99 -4.85 9.62 13.97
CA ALA A 99 -4.61 8.19 13.74
C ALA A 99 -3.45 7.97 12.77
N PHE A 100 -3.35 8.76 11.69
CA PHE A 100 -2.22 8.70 10.77
C PHE A 100 -0.90 8.99 11.46
N ARG A 101 -0.83 10.07 12.27
CA ARG A 101 0.39 10.41 13.04
C ARG A 101 0.77 9.30 14.01
N CYS A 102 -0.21 8.76 14.74
CA CYS A 102 0.02 7.69 15.70
C CYS A 102 0.45 6.38 15.03
N TYR A 103 -0.19 6.00 13.93
CA TYR A 103 0.19 4.85 13.12
C TYR A 103 1.60 5.03 12.52
N SER A 104 1.93 6.22 12.01
CA SER A 104 3.27 6.53 11.52
C SER A 104 4.34 6.33 12.58
N LEU A 105 4.08 6.77 13.82
CA LEU A 105 5.00 6.58 14.95
C LEU A 105 5.12 5.10 15.32
N LEU A 106 4.00 4.38 15.43
CA LEU A 106 4.00 2.94 15.74
C LEU A 106 4.78 2.14 14.69
N PHE A 107 4.51 2.40 13.41
CA PHE A 107 5.20 1.78 12.29
C PHE A 107 6.69 2.12 12.29
N SER A 108 7.08 3.37 12.58
CA SER A 108 8.49 3.72 12.71
C SER A 108 9.17 2.95 13.84
N ILE A 109 8.53 2.84 15.01
CA ILE A 109 9.12 2.17 16.18
C ILE A 109 9.27 0.68 15.91
N SER A 110 8.26 0.03 15.32
CA SER A 110 8.31 -1.40 15.01
C SER A 110 9.38 -1.76 13.98
N LEU A 111 9.75 -0.83 13.10
CA LEU A 111 10.82 -1.03 12.12
C LEU A 111 12.22 -1.03 12.74
N ILE A 112 12.45 -0.34 13.86
CA ILE A 112 13.79 -0.23 14.47
C ILE A 112 14.39 -1.59 14.81
N PRO A 113 13.77 -2.45 15.64
CA PRO A 113 14.36 -3.75 15.97
C PRO A 113 14.50 -4.63 14.72
N SER A 114 13.55 -4.53 13.78
CA SER A 114 13.58 -5.28 12.53
C SER A 114 14.77 -4.89 11.63
N LEU A 115 15.04 -3.58 11.50
CA LEU A 115 16.19 -3.06 10.76
C LEU A 115 17.51 -3.46 11.40
N LEU A 116 17.61 -3.40 12.74
CA LEU A 116 18.80 -3.85 13.47
C LEU A 116 19.10 -5.31 13.17
N VAL A 117 18.11 -6.19 13.33
CA VAL A 117 18.26 -7.62 13.02
C VAL A 117 18.60 -7.84 11.55
N TYR A 118 17.94 -7.12 10.63
CA TYR A 118 18.22 -7.21 9.20
C TYR A 118 19.66 -6.86 8.86
N PHE A 119 20.20 -5.75 9.37
CA PHE A 119 21.59 -5.40 9.12
C PHE A 119 22.58 -6.40 9.74
N CYS A 120 22.26 -6.94 10.92
CA CYS A 120 23.09 -7.99 11.53
C CYS A 120 23.11 -9.27 10.68
N VAL A 121 21.95 -9.83 10.34
CA VAL A 121 21.87 -11.16 9.71
C VAL A 121 22.08 -11.13 8.20
N VAL A 122 21.53 -10.14 7.48
CA VAL A 122 21.58 -10.09 6.01
C VAL A 122 22.87 -9.45 5.50
N TRP A 123 23.35 -8.41 6.17
CA TRP A 123 24.51 -7.63 5.73
C TRP A 123 25.77 -7.86 6.57
N GLY A 124 25.60 -8.24 7.84
CA GLY A 124 26.69 -8.46 8.79
C GLY A 124 27.09 -9.92 8.98
N ASP A 125 26.36 -10.86 8.36
CA ASP A 125 26.55 -12.32 8.49
C ASP A 125 26.60 -12.78 9.96
N VAL A 126 25.86 -12.09 10.83
CA VAL A 126 25.78 -12.41 12.25
C VAL A 126 24.80 -13.57 12.44
N TYR A 127 25.29 -14.68 12.98
CA TYR A 127 24.43 -15.79 13.36
C TYR A 127 23.42 -15.37 14.44
N MET A 128 22.15 -15.66 14.19
CA MET A 128 21.04 -15.53 15.15
C MET A 128 20.13 -16.74 15.03
N ASP A 129 19.54 -17.16 16.14
CA ASP A 129 18.57 -18.24 16.12
C ASP A 129 17.33 -17.85 15.31
N TYR A 130 16.85 -18.79 14.50
CA TYR A 130 15.70 -18.61 13.62
C TYR A 130 14.77 -19.82 13.65
N SER A 131 13.52 -19.58 13.26
CA SER A 131 12.54 -20.63 12.96
C SER A 131 12.12 -20.56 11.50
N ILE A 132 11.61 -21.66 10.97
CA ILE A 132 11.03 -21.69 9.62
C ILE A 132 9.52 -21.59 9.76
N ILE A 133 8.89 -20.70 8.99
CA ILE A 133 7.44 -20.52 8.99
C ILE A 133 6.87 -20.61 7.58
N SER A 134 5.62 -21.07 7.53
CA SER A 134 4.84 -21.13 6.30
C SER A 134 4.44 -19.73 5.82
N PRO A 135 4.26 -19.55 4.50
CA PRO A 135 3.86 -18.28 3.92
C PRO A 135 2.45 -17.86 4.34
N LEU A 136 2.16 -16.55 4.29
CA LEU A 136 0.82 -16.01 4.57
C LEU A 136 -0.24 -16.56 3.61
N ASN A 137 0.12 -16.76 2.34
CA ASN A 137 -0.78 -17.23 1.28
C ASN A 137 -0.33 -18.60 0.78
N THR A 138 -1.26 -19.53 0.63
CA THR A 138 -1.00 -20.91 0.15
C THR A 138 -0.54 -20.99 -1.31
N ILE A 139 -0.65 -19.88 -2.05
CA ILE A 139 -0.15 -19.75 -3.43
C ILE A 139 1.38 -19.78 -3.47
N LYS A 140 2.04 -19.35 -2.38
CA LYS A 140 3.51 -19.34 -2.30
C LYS A 140 4.02 -20.74 -2.00
N SER A 141 4.95 -21.21 -2.83
CA SER A 141 5.58 -22.53 -2.71
C SER A 141 6.87 -22.53 -1.89
N TYR A 142 7.19 -21.43 -1.22
CA TYR A 142 8.43 -21.25 -0.45
C TYR A 142 8.15 -20.90 1.01
N GLU A 143 9.13 -21.17 1.86
CA GLU A 143 9.09 -20.88 3.29
C GLU A 143 9.85 -19.58 3.64
N TYR A 144 9.66 -19.10 4.86
CA TYR A 144 10.35 -17.94 5.40
C TYR A 144 11.26 -18.33 6.55
N ILE A 145 12.44 -17.70 6.59
CA ILE A 145 13.29 -17.66 7.78
C ILE A 145 12.76 -16.56 8.69
N GLN A 146 12.37 -16.92 9.89
CA GLN A 146 11.90 -16.02 10.92
C GLN A 146 12.98 -15.82 11.98
N TYR A 147 13.55 -14.62 12.01
CA TYR A 147 14.35 -14.11 13.12
C TYR A 147 13.46 -13.31 14.08
N PRO A 148 13.95 -12.94 15.28
CA PRO A 148 13.24 -11.98 16.13
C PRO A 148 12.94 -10.69 15.36
N PHE A 149 11.65 -10.32 15.24
CA PHE A 149 11.18 -9.10 14.55
C PHE A 149 11.45 -9.01 13.04
N LEU A 150 11.94 -10.06 12.38
CA LEU A 150 12.28 -10.05 10.95
C LEU A 150 11.90 -11.38 10.29
N VAL A 151 11.32 -11.30 9.10
CA VAL A 151 11.16 -12.43 8.19
C VAL A 151 11.92 -12.21 6.90
N VAL A 152 12.54 -13.27 6.39
CA VAL A 152 13.29 -13.27 5.14
C VAL A 152 12.80 -14.41 4.25
N SER A 153 12.50 -14.10 2.99
CA SER A 153 12.01 -15.05 2.00
C SER A 153 13.15 -15.90 1.44
N GLN A 154 12.93 -17.22 1.33
CA GLN A 154 13.88 -18.17 0.73
C GLN A 154 13.66 -18.42 -0.77
N VAL A 155 13.04 -17.48 -1.50
CA VAL A 155 12.75 -17.67 -2.94
C VAL A 155 14.03 -17.78 -3.79
N SER A 156 15.02 -16.94 -3.50
CA SER A 156 16.30 -16.89 -4.22
C SER A 156 17.32 -16.07 -3.45
N ASP A 157 18.60 -16.28 -3.75
CA ASP A 157 19.73 -15.62 -3.08
C ASP A 157 19.67 -14.09 -3.16
N PHE A 158 19.08 -13.52 -4.22
CA PHE A 158 18.93 -12.07 -4.34
C PHE A 158 17.70 -11.52 -3.62
N VAL A 159 16.59 -12.28 -3.57
CA VAL A 159 15.38 -11.85 -2.85
C VAL A 159 15.63 -11.80 -1.34
N TYR A 160 16.56 -12.60 -0.83
CA TYR A 160 17.05 -12.57 0.54
C TYR A 160 17.47 -11.15 1.01
N PHE A 161 18.06 -10.35 0.11
CA PHE A 161 18.50 -8.98 0.43
C PHE A 161 17.36 -7.96 0.56
N ARG A 162 16.12 -8.31 0.21
CA ARG A 162 15.00 -7.37 0.25
C ARG A 162 14.38 -7.31 1.64
N PHE A 163 14.42 -6.13 2.24
CA PHE A 163 13.86 -5.92 3.57
C PHE A 163 12.32 -6.03 3.57
N CYS A 164 11.81 -7.06 4.25
CA CYS A 164 10.37 -7.33 4.41
C CYS A 164 9.84 -6.91 5.78
N ALA A 165 10.72 -6.52 6.71
CA ALA A 165 10.43 -6.39 8.12
C ALA A 165 9.72 -7.64 8.67
N TYR A 166 8.52 -7.49 9.24
CA TYR A 166 7.65 -8.56 9.71
C TYR A 166 6.49 -8.86 8.75
N TYR A 167 6.56 -8.40 7.49
CA TYR A 167 5.53 -8.57 6.46
C TYR A 167 5.90 -9.66 5.44
N ASP A 168 4.88 -10.14 4.72
CA ASP A 168 5.00 -11.22 3.74
C ASP A 168 5.69 -10.78 2.44
N GLU A 169 5.79 -9.48 2.16
CA GLU A 169 6.47 -8.99 0.97
C GLU A 169 7.14 -7.64 1.20
N PRO A 170 8.33 -7.41 0.60
CA PRO A 170 9.02 -6.13 0.74
C PRO A 170 8.25 -4.99 0.05
N GLY A 171 7.41 -5.32 -0.94
CA GLY A 171 6.51 -4.36 -1.55
C GLY A 171 5.54 -3.72 -0.56
N VAL A 172 5.09 -4.44 0.48
CA VAL A 172 4.20 -3.88 1.52
C VAL A 172 4.91 -2.78 2.30
N VAL A 173 6.14 -3.04 2.74
CA VAL A 173 6.99 -2.05 3.44
C VAL A 173 7.16 -0.81 2.57
N GLY A 174 7.55 -0.98 1.30
CA GLY A 174 7.73 0.13 0.38
C GLY A 174 6.45 0.96 0.15
N SER A 175 5.29 0.31 0.04
CA SER A 175 4.02 1.02 -0.17
C SER A 175 3.59 1.83 1.07
N ILE A 176 3.62 1.22 2.25
CA ILE A 176 3.29 1.90 3.51
C ILE A 176 4.30 3.03 3.77
N ALA A 177 5.59 2.78 3.62
CA ALA A 177 6.64 3.78 3.83
C ALA A 177 6.45 5.02 2.95
N SER A 178 6.09 4.82 1.67
CA SER A 178 5.83 5.93 0.74
C SER A 178 4.66 6.81 1.19
N LEU A 179 3.55 6.18 1.60
CA LEU A 179 2.35 6.88 2.06
C LEU A 179 2.63 7.69 3.34
N LEU A 180 3.35 7.10 4.30
CA LEU A 180 3.72 7.75 5.56
C LEU A 180 4.68 8.92 5.35
N LEU A 181 5.75 8.71 4.57
CA LEU A 181 6.73 9.76 4.28
C LEU A 181 6.10 10.92 3.53
N ILE A 182 5.21 10.67 2.56
CA ILE A 182 4.48 11.76 1.88
C ILE A 182 3.60 12.53 2.86
N GLY A 183 2.84 11.84 3.71
CA GLY A 183 2.02 12.51 4.71
C GLY A 183 2.84 13.41 5.64
N ASN A 184 4.08 13.01 5.95
CA ASN A 184 5.02 13.82 6.71
C ASN A 184 5.93 14.72 5.86
N ARG A 185 5.67 14.85 4.55
CA ARG A 185 6.45 15.62 3.57
C ARG A 185 7.94 15.33 3.59
N PHE A 186 8.31 14.06 3.75
CA PHE A 186 9.71 13.60 3.87
C PHE A 186 10.52 14.48 4.85
N ASN A 187 9.89 14.97 5.92
CA ASN A 187 10.54 15.87 6.85
C ASN A 187 11.50 15.09 7.76
N LEU A 188 12.76 14.95 7.34
CA LEU A 188 13.79 14.21 8.07
C LEU A 188 14.27 14.89 9.37
N ARG A 189 13.70 16.04 9.72
CA ARG A 189 13.86 16.62 11.08
C ARG A 189 13.03 15.85 12.12
N LEU A 190 11.99 15.16 11.67
CA LEU A 190 11.21 14.23 12.49
C LEU A 190 11.93 12.88 12.49
N TRP A 191 12.33 12.42 13.68
CA TRP A 191 13.14 11.23 13.80
C TRP A 191 12.41 9.98 13.31
N GLU A 192 11.08 9.94 13.47
CA GLU A 192 10.22 8.83 13.05
C GLU A 192 10.24 8.59 11.53
N ASN A 193 10.68 9.57 10.73
CA ASN A 193 10.81 9.39 9.29
C ASN A 193 12.08 8.62 8.89
N TRP A 194 13.11 8.55 9.75
CA TRP A 194 14.36 7.87 9.42
C TRP A 194 14.20 6.35 9.29
N PRO A 195 13.64 5.62 10.28
CA PRO A 195 13.41 4.18 10.13
C PRO A 195 12.53 3.86 8.93
N ILE A 196 11.49 4.68 8.68
CA ILE A 196 10.58 4.50 7.54
C ILE A 196 11.31 4.68 6.20
N LEU A 197 12.17 5.70 6.08
CA LEU A 197 12.98 5.94 4.88
C LEU A 197 13.94 4.79 4.63
N ILE A 198 14.68 4.35 5.65
CA ILE A 198 15.65 3.26 5.53
C ILE A 198 14.93 1.96 5.12
N ALA A 199 13.82 1.62 5.79
CA ALA A 199 13.01 0.47 5.44
C ALA A 199 12.49 0.52 3.99
N GLY A 200 12.01 1.69 3.57
CA GLY A 200 11.56 1.91 2.20
C GLY A 200 12.66 1.71 1.16
N LEU A 201 13.86 2.24 1.40
CA LEU A 201 15.03 2.07 0.52
C LEU A 201 15.49 0.61 0.43
N PHE A 202 15.62 -0.09 1.55
CA PHE A 202 16.10 -1.48 1.59
C PHE A 202 15.03 -2.52 1.22
N SER A 203 13.76 -2.12 1.08
CA SER A 203 12.72 -2.97 0.49
C SER A 203 12.96 -3.27 -1.00
N PHE A 204 13.81 -2.49 -1.68
CA PHE A 204 14.00 -2.53 -3.13
C PHE A 204 12.66 -2.54 -3.89
N SER A 205 11.71 -1.75 -3.42
CA SER A 205 10.38 -1.61 -4.01
C SER A 205 10.41 -0.56 -5.11
N LEU A 206 10.17 -0.98 -6.36
CA LEU A 206 10.03 -0.05 -7.49
C LEU A 206 8.98 1.03 -7.21
N PHE A 207 7.87 0.68 -6.57
CA PHE A 207 6.85 1.65 -6.15
C PHE A 207 7.42 2.72 -5.23
N PHE A 208 8.19 2.32 -4.21
CA PHE A 208 8.80 3.28 -3.29
C PHE A 208 9.71 4.26 -4.02
N TYR A 209 10.56 3.76 -4.93
CA TYR A 209 11.45 4.60 -5.71
C TYR A 209 10.69 5.54 -6.65
N VAL A 210 9.68 5.06 -7.38
CA VAL A 210 8.84 5.91 -8.26
C VAL A 210 8.19 7.05 -7.47
N ILE A 211 7.65 6.75 -6.29
CA ILE A 211 7.02 7.76 -5.45
C ILE A 211 8.05 8.74 -4.86
N LEU A 212 9.22 8.26 -4.44
CA LEU A 212 10.32 9.10 -3.99
C LEU A 212 10.77 10.08 -5.10
N PHE A 213 10.97 9.58 -6.33
CA PHE A 213 11.29 10.43 -7.48
C PHE A 213 10.18 11.43 -7.80
N GLY A 214 8.91 11.00 -7.77
CA GLY A 214 7.76 11.88 -7.94
C GLY A 214 7.74 13.01 -6.91
N TYR A 215 8.03 12.71 -5.65
CA TYR A 215 8.13 13.70 -4.58
C TYR A 215 9.28 14.70 -4.82
N ILE A 216 10.49 14.21 -5.12
CA ILE A 216 11.67 15.04 -5.45
C ILE A 216 11.33 16.00 -6.60
N PHE A 217 10.68 15.48 -7.65
CA PHE A 217 10.31 16.27 -8.81
C PHE A 217 9.30 17.38 -8.50
N LEU A 218 8.27 17.10 -7.70
CA LEU A 218 7.19 18.05 -7.42
C LEU A 218 7.55 19.09 -6.34
N TYR A 219 8.27 18.70 -5.29
CA TYR A 219 8.42 19.52 -4.07
C TYR A 219 9.78 20.16 -3.88
N MET A 220 10.86 19.58 -4.38
CA MET A 220 12.18 20.15 -4.19
C MET A 220 12.39 21.36 -5.10
N ASN A 221 13.08 22.39 -4.58
CA ASN A 221 13.52 23.51 -5.39
C ASN A 221 14.54 23.05 -6.44
N ILE A 222 14.77 23.84 -7.49
CA ILE A 222 15.61 23.41 -8.62
C ILE A 222 17.03 23.03 -8.22
N ARG A 223 17.66 23.77 -7.29
CA ARG A 223 19.02 23.48 -6.83
C ARG A 223 19.08 22.15 -6.07
N SER A 224 18.23 21.97 -5.07
CA SER A 224 18.14 20.75 -4.27
C SER A 224 17.74 19.54 -5.13
N LYS A 225 16.87 19.73 -6.13
CA LYS A 225 16.52 18.70 -7.11
C LYS A 225 17.72 18.25 -7.92
N ILE A 226 18.52 19.19 -8.44
CA ILE A 226 19.76 18.88 -9.16
C ILE A 226 20.71 18.10 -8.25
N TYR A 227 20.95 18.56 -7.02
CA TYR A 227 21.81 17.84 -6.08
C TYR A 227 21.30 16.44 -5.76
N ALA A 228 20.00 16.27 -5.51
CA ALA A 228 19.42 14.96 -5.25
C ALA A 228 19.58 14.01 -6.46
N LEU A 229 19.31 14.50 -7.68
CA LEU A 229 19.48 13.71 -8.90
C LEU A 229 20.94 13.35 -9.16
N LEU A 230 21.88 14.27 -8.91
CA LEU A 230 23.32 14.00 -9.00
C LEU A 230 23.76 12.96 -7.97
N CYS A 231 23.32 13.07 -6.72
CA CYS A 231 23.63 12.07 -5.68
C CYS A 231 23.09 10.69 -6.06
N ILE A 232 21.86 10.62 -6.57
CA ILE A 232 21.27 9.37 -7.06
C ILE A 232 22.08 8.83 -8.24
N LEU A 233 22.44 9.67 -9.21
CA LEU A 233 23.23 9.26 -10.36
C LEU A 233 24.60 8.70 -9.95
N ILE A 234 25.31 9.40 -9.06
CA ILE A 234 26.58 8.94 -8.51
C ILE A 234 26.41 7.59 -7.79
N LEU A 235 25.37 7.46 -6.97
CA LEU A 235 25.05 6.21 -6.28
C LEU A 235 24.80 5.07 -7.28
N LEU A 236 24.01 5.31 -8.33
CA LEU A 236 23.74 4.32 -9.37
C LEU A 236 25.00 3.93 -10.15
N ILE A 237 25.94 4.86 -10.37
CA ILE A 237 27.22 4.57 -11.01
C ILE A 237 28.09 3.68 -10.11
N ILE A 238 28.19 4.02 -8.82
CA ILE A 238 28.96 3.24 -7.83
C ILE A 238 28.39 1.82 -7.72
N LEU A 239 27.06 1.69 -7.72
CA LEU A 239 26.37 0.43 -7.51
C LEU A 239 26.10 -0.36 -8.81
N LYS A 240 26.47 0.16 -9.99
CA LYS A 240 26.16 -0.47 -11.28
C LYS A 240 26.68 -1.91 -11.39
N ASN A 241 27.87 -2.16 -10.83
CA ASN A 241 28.51 -3.47 -10.89
C ASN A 241 28.21 -4.36 -9.67
N ASN A 242 27.35 -3.90 -8.76
CA ASN A 242 26.94 -4.71 -7.62
C ASN A 242 25.82 -5.68 -8.07
N GLU A 243 26.04 -6.99 -7.93
CA GLU A 243 25.11 -8.01 -8.41
C GLU A 243 23.72 -7.90 -7.76
N VAL A 244 23.66 -7.59 -6.46
CA VAL A 244 22.39 -7.40 -5.74
C VAL A 244 21.61 -6.24 -6.33
N VAL A 245 22.26 -5.10 -6.57
CA VAL A 245 21.61 -3.92 -7.15
C VAL A 245 21.26 -4.15 -8.63
N ASP A 246 22.11 -4.84 -9.40
CA ASP A 246 21.79 -5.21 -10.78
C ASP A 246 20.54 -6.07 -10.85
N GLN A 247 20.43 -7.13 -10.05
CA GLN A 247 19.25 -7.99 -10.07
C GLN A 247 17.99 -7.32 -9.51
N LEU A 248 18.12 -6.61 -8.37
CA LEU A 248 16.96 -6.07 -7.65
C LEU A 248 16.45 -4.72 -8.19
N VAL A 249 17.29 -3.95 -8.88
CA VAL A 249 16.96 -2.62 -9.38
C VAL A 249 17.07 -2.56 -10.90
N PHE A 250 18.26 -2.72 -11.46
CA PHE A 250 18.48 -2.49 -12.90
C PHE A 250 17.79 -3.54 -13.78
N GLY A 251 17.85 -4.81 -13.40
CA GLY A 251 17.18 -5.93 -14.07
C GLY A 251 15.68 -5.70 -14.20
N ARG A 252 15.07 -5.15 -13.15
CA ARG A 252 13.64 -4.83 -13.13
C ARG A 252 13.26 -3.61 -13.98
N LEU A 253 14.23 -2.81 -14.40
CA LEU A 253 14.03 -1.68 -15.30
C LEU A 253 14.33 -2.02 -16.78
N LYS A 254 14.83 -3.22 -17.07
CA LYS A 254 15.12 -3.66 -18.44
C LYS A 254 13.81 -3.86 -19.21
N TRP A 255 13.81 -3.40 -20.47
CA TRP A 255 12.75 -3.69 -21.42
C TRP A 255 13.03 -5.03 -22.09
N THR A 256 12.05 -5.92 -22.09
CA THR A 256 12.03 -7.22 -22.77
C THR A 256 10.95 -7.20 -23.86
N ASP A 257 10.88 -8.25 -24.67
CA ASP A 257 9.87 -8.37 -25.72
C ASP A 257 8.43 -8.36 -25.17
N ASP A 258 8.27 -8.80 -23.91
CA ASP A 258 7.00 -8.81 -23.17
C ASP A 258 6.74 -7.51 -22.37
N GLY A 259 7.63 -6.52 -22.45
CA GLY A 259 7.48 -5.22 -21.77
C GLY A 259 8.53 -4.98 -20.68
N LEU A 260 8.16 -4.29 -19.60
CA LEU A 260 9.10 -3.99 -18.52
C LEU A 260 9.33 -5.25 -17.66
N SER A 261 10.58 -5.72 -17.52
CA SER A 261 10.90 -6.94 -16.75
C SER A 261 10.41 -6.90 -15.29
N GLY A 262 10.36 -5.71 -14.68
CA GLY A 262 9.83 -5.52 -13.34
C GLY A 262 8.31 -5.58 -13.21
N ASP A 263 7.57 -5.58 -14.32
CA ASP A 263 6.12 -5.74 -14.38
C ASP A 263 5.74 -7.21 -14.42
N ASN A 264 5.70 -7.81 -13.23
CA ASN A 264 5.32 -9.20 -13.01
C ASN A 264 3.94 -9.34 -12.37
N ARG A 265 3.02 -8.41 -12.67
CA ARG A 265 1.69 -8.34 -12.04
C ARG A 265 0.68 -9.29 -12.68
N THR A 266 0.90 -9.63 -13.95
CA THR A 266 0.05 -10.48 -14.78
C THR A 266 0.87 -11.56 -15.46
N SER A 267 0.20 -12.63 -15.87
CA SER A 267 0.78 -13.64 -16.76
C SER A 267 0.49 -13.31 -18.22
N ALA A 268 1.36 -13.75 -19.14
CA ALA A 268 1.15 -13.60 -20.58
C ALA A 268 -0.20 -14.20 -21.05
N PHE A 269 -0.60 -15.33 -20.45
CA PHE A 269 -1.91 -15.93 -20.69
C PHE A 269 -3.05 -15.00 -20.29
N PHE A 270 -2.99 -14.45 -19.07
CA PHE A 270 -4.02 -13.52 -18.58
C PHE A 270 -4.09 -12.28 -19.46
N ASP A 271 -2.95 -11.76 -19.93
CA ASP A 271 -2.93 -10.59 -20.79
C ASP A 271 -3.60 -10.84 -22.14
N GLN A 272 -3.32 -11.98 -22.79
CA GLN A 272 -4.00 -12.36 -24.03
C GLN A 272 -5.50 -12.59 -23.82
N TRP A 273 -5.88 -13.23 -22.72
CA TRP A 273 -7.29 -13.44 -22.37
C TRP A 273 -7.98 -12.08 -22.12
N PHE A 274 -7.33 -11.19 -21.39
CA PHE A 274 -7.85 -9.88 -21.02
C PHE A 274 -8.11 -9.01 -22.26
N GLN A 275 -7.23 -9.04 -23.26
CA GLN A 275 -7.44 -8.31 -24.53
C GLN A 275 -8.72 -8.76 -25.26
N LYS A 276 -9.07 -10.04 -25.19
CA LYS A 276 -10.34 -10.54 -25.73
C LYS A 276 -11.50 -10.11 -24.84
N TYR A 277 -11.35 -10.25 -23.52
CA TYR A 277 -12.37 -9.89 -22.55
C TYR A 277 -12.83 -8.43 -22.64
N ILE A 278 -11.92 -7.46 -22.75
CA ILE A 278 -12.29 -6.03 -22.82
C ILE A 278 -13.13 -5.66 -24.04
N SER A 279 -13.12 -6.49 -25.09
CA SER A 279 -13.95 -6.29 -26.28
C SER A 279 -15.39 -6.81 -26.11
N THR A 280 -15.67 -7.50 -25.00
CA THR A 280 -16.99 -8.08 -24.73
C THR A 280 -17.86 -7.11 -23.92
N PRO A 281 -19.21 -7.13 -24.08
CA PRO A 281 -20.11 -6.30 -23.28
C PRO A 281 -20.02 -6.57 -21.77
N THR A 282 -19.61 -7.78 -21.37
CA THR A 282 -19.45 -8.13 -19.95
C THR A 282 -18.32 -7.37 -19.27
N SER A 283 -17.34 -6.85 -20.01
CA SER A 283 -16.29 -5.97 -19.46
C SER A 283 -16.80 -4.64 -18.89
N ILE A 284 -18.00 -4.21 -19.31
CA ILE A 284 -18.62 -2.98 -18.79
C ILE A 284 -19.03 -3.19 -17.33
N VAL A 285 -19.59 -4.35 -17.02
CA VAL A 285 -20.18 -4.68 -15.71
C VAL A 285 -19.24 -5.52 -14.82
N GLY A 286 -18.34 -6.30 -15.41
CA GLY A 286 -17.51 -7.26 -14.67
C GLY A 286 -18.14 -8.64 -14.62
N LEU A 287 -17.31 -9.63 -14.27
CA LEU A 287 -17.70 -11.04 -14.15
C LEU A 287 -18.17 -11.43 -12.75
N GLY A 288 -17.86 -10.63 -11.72
CA GLY A 288 -18.08 -10.99 -10.32
C GLY A 288 -16.80 -10.94 -9.49
N GLY A 289 -16.89 -10.52 -8.23
CA GLY A 289 -15.74 -10.50 -7.33
C GLY A 289 -15.08 -11.88 -7.18
N GLY A 290 -13.76 -11.93 -7.37
CA GLY A 290 -12.97 -13.16 -7.26
C GLY A 290 -12.94 -14.01 -8.53
N GLU A 291 -13.55 -13.58 -9.64
CA GLU A 291 -13.43 -14.27 -10.93
C GLU A 291 -12.03 -14.05 -11.53
N SER A 292 -11.43 -12.88 -11.32
CA SER A 292 -10.05 -12.56 -11.70
C SER A 292 -9.04 -13.59 -11.19
N LEU A 293 -9.16 -14.01 -9.93
CA LEU A 293 -8.27 -15.00 -9.29
C LEU A 293 -8.30 -16.38 -9.95
N LYS A 294 -9.39 -16.72 -10.65
CA LYS A 294 -9.50 -18.00 -11.39
C LYS A 294 -8.70 -17.98 -12.69
N ILE A 295 -8.41 -16.80 -13.21
CA ILE A 295 -7.78 -16.59 -14.52
C ILE A 295 -6.34 -16.10 -14.35
N ASN A 296 -6.11 -15.17 -13.43
CA ASN A 296 -4.81 -14.61 -13.06
C ASN A 296 -4.33 -15.16 -11.71
N TYR A 297 -4.23 -16.48 -11.59
CA TYR A 297 -3.88 -17.12 -10.32
C TYR A 297 -2.51 -16.64 -9.80
N GLY A 298 -2.48 -16.06 -8.59
CA GLY A 298 -1.28 -15.48 -7.98
C GLY A 298 -0.85 -14.11 -8.53
N GLY A 299 -1.53 -13.59 -9.56
CA GLY A 299 -1.34 -12.24 -10.07
C GLY A 299 -2.15 -11.20 -9.28
N ALA A 300 -1.73 -9.94 -9.39
CA ALA A 300 -2.42 -8.81 -8.74
C ALA A 300 -2.12 -7.50 -9.48
N SER A 301 -3.11 -7.03 -10.23
CA SER A 301 -3.01 -5.89 -11.13
C SER A 301 -4.33 -5.10 -11.19
N TYR A 302 -4.30 -3.91 -11.76
CA TYR A 302 -5.52 -3.14 -12.02
C TYR A 302 -6.49 -3.86 -12.98
N LYS A 303 -6.00 -4.78 -13.83
CA LYS A 303 -6.84 -5.56 -14.75
C LYS A 303 -7.77 -6.50 -13.99
N ASP A 304 -7.34 -7.01 -12.83
CA ASP A 304 -8.17 -7.86 -11.97
C ASP A 304 -9.42 -7.12 -11.49
N LEU A 305 -9.31 -5.81 -11.19
CA LEU A 305 -10.48 -4.98 -10.87
C LEU A 305 -11.44 -4.80 -12.06
N ILE A 306 -10.91 -4.72 -13.28
CA ILE A 306 -11.73 -4.61 -14.49
C ILE A 306 -12.48 -5.93 -14.70
N VAL A 307 -11.80 -7.06 -14.49
CA VAL A 307 -12.43 -8.39 -14.60
C VAL A 307 -13.51 -8.57 -13.56
N ASP A 308 -13.27 -8.19 -12.31
CA ASP A 308 -14.21 -8.43 -11.22
C ASP A 308 -15.40 -7.46 -11.24
N TYR A 309 -15.16 -6.17 -11.52
CA TYR A 309 -16.15 -5.10 -11.33
C TYR A 309 -16.43 -4.25 -12.58
N GLY A 310 -15.75 -4.54 -13.69
CA GLY A 310 -15.95 -3.85 -14.96
C GLY A 310 -15.53 -2.39 -14.96
N PHE A 311 -15.67 -1.76 -16.13
CA PHE A 311 -15.41 -0.34 -16.29
C PHE A 311 -16.33 0.55 -15.46
N VAL A 312 -17.59 0.12 -15.21
CA VAL A 312 -18.53 0.86 -14.35
C VAL A 312 -18.00 0.96 -12.92
N GLY A 313 -17.61 -0.16 -12.31
CA GLY A 313 -17.10 -0.18 -10.93
C GLY A 313 -15.85 0.67 -10.77
N ILE A 314 -14.90 0.52 -11.69
CA ILE A 314 -13.65 1.31 -11.68
C ILE A 314 -13.91 2.80 -11.85
N THR A 315 -14.80 3.18 -12.77
CA THR A 315 -15.13 4.59 -13.02
C THR A 315 -15.78 5.22 -11.79
N LEU A 316 -16.69 4.51 -11.12
CA LEU A 316 -17.31 4.97 -9.87
C LEU A 316 -16.27 5.18 -8.78
N PHE A 317 -15.36 4.21 -8.60
CA PHE A 317 -14.30 4.29 -7.60
C PHE A 317 -13.37 5.48 -7.85
N PHE A 318 -12.77 5.58 -9.04
CA PHE A 318 -11.82 6.66 -9.34
C PHE A 318 -12.48 8.04 -9.32
N THR A 319 -13.69 8.18 -9.86
CA THR A 319 -14.42 9.46 -9.82
C THR A 319 -14.72 9.84 -8.36
N GLY A 320 -15.17 8.89 -7.55
CA GLY A 320 -15.40 9.08 -6.12
C GLY A 320 -14.14 9.54 -5.40
N MET A 321 -13.00 8.89 -5.62
CA MET A 321 -11.71 9.23 -5.03
C MET A 321 -11.17 10.59 -5.50
N PHE A 322 -11.21 10.88 -6.80
CA PHE A 322 -10.74 12.18 -7.34
C PHE A 322 -11.56 13.35 -6.79
N LEU A 323 -12.89 13.22 -6.76
CA LEU A 323 -13.76 14.22 -6.12
C LEU A 323 -13.48 14.34 -4.62
N PHE A 324 -13.12 13.24 -3.95
CA PHE A 324 -12.70 13.28 -2.55
C PHE A 324 -11.42 14.11 -2.37
N TYR A 325 -10.49 13.98 -3.31
CA TYR A 325 -9.17 14.63 -3.29
C TYR A 325 -9.21 16.13 -3.63
N LEU A 326 -10.26 16.62 -4.30
CA LEU A 326 -10.48 18.07 -4.54
C LEU A 326 -10.52 18.91 -3.25
N LYS A 327 -10.56 18.27 -2.09
CA LYS A 327 -10.39 18.92 -0.78
C LYS A 327 -8.98 19.49 -0.57
N LEU A 328 -7.96 18.99 -1.27
CA LEU A 328 -6.59 19.48 -1.18
C LEU A 328 -6.47 20.85 -1.84
N ARG A 329 -5.81 21.79 -1.16
CA ARG A 329 -5.65 23.17 -1.64
C ARG A 329 -4.51 23.33 -2.63
N LEU A 330 -3.37 22.67 -2.39
CA LEU A 330 -2.26 22.73 -3.34
C LEU A 330 -2.44 21.71 -4.46
N TYR A 331 -2.27 22.18 -5.69
CA TYR A 331 -2.25 21.34 -6.88
C TYR A 331 -1.15 20.26 -6.79
N LYS A 332 0.00 20.56 -6.18
CA LYS A 332 1.10 19.60 -5.98
C LYS A 332 0.67 18.43 -5.09
N ASP A 333 -0.02 18.72 -3.98
CA ASP A 333 -0.51 17.70 -3.04
C ASP A 333 -1.59 16.85 -3.72
N TYR A 334 -2.47 17.47 -4.51
CA TYR A 334 -3.45 16.75 -5.33
C TYR A 334 -2.77 15.81 -6.33
N MET A 335 -1.82 16.30 -7.14
CA MET A 335 -1.09 15.48 -8.12
C MET A 335 -0.36 14.32 -7.46
N LEU A 336 0.27 14.56 -6.30
CA LEU A 336 1.02 13.53 -5.59
C LEU A 336 0.10 12.44 -5.02
N VAL A 337 -1.05 12.82 -4.44
CA VAL A 337 -2.02 11.85 -3.89
C VAL A 337 -2.74 11.08 -5.01
N VAL A 338 -2.98 11.70 -6.17
CA VAL A 338 -3.46 11.00 -7.37
C VAL A 338 -2.42 10.01 -7.89
N LEU A 339 -1.14 10.42 -7.99
CA LEU A 339 -0.06 9.51 -8.36
C LEU A 339 0.02 8.32 -7.41
N LEU A 340 -0.04 8.58 -6.10
CA LEU A 340 -0.09 7.54 -5.06
C LEU A 340 -1.25 6.58 -5.27
N LEU A 341 -2.47 7.08 -5.51
CA LEU A 341 -3.63 6.24 -5.79
C LEU A 341 -3.38 5.36 -7.02
N LEU A 342 -2.98 5.94 -8.14
CA LEU A 342 -2.77 5.22 -9.40
C LEU A 342 -1.68 4.16 -9.28
N CYS A 343 -0.53 4.52 -8.71
CA CYS A 343 0.56 3.57 -8.49
C CYS A 343 0.16 2.49 -7.48
N THR A 344 -0.63 2.82 -6.45
CA THR A 344 -1.07 1.85 -5.45
C THR A 344 -1.98 0.83 -6.11
N ILE A 345 -2.99 1.28 -6.86
CA ILE A 345 -3.92 0.39 -7.58
C ILE A 345 -3.21 -0.45 -8.65
N TYR A 346 -2.23 0.13 -9.36
CA TYR A 346 -1.42 -0.60 -10.33
C TYR A 346 -0.59 -1.72 -9.66
N GLN A 347 0.06 -1.43 -8.54
CA GLN A 347 0.90 -2.41 -7.85
C GLN A 347 0.10 -3.42 -7.03
N ARG A 348 -0.98 -2.96 -6.40
CA ARG A 348 -1.85 -3.67 -5.44
C ARG A 348 -3.29 -3.15 -5.59
N PRO A 349 -4.18 -3.86 -6.30
CA PRO A 349 -5.57 -3.45 -6.51
C PRO A 349 -6.46 -3.57 -5.26
N PHE A 350 -5.92 -3.25 -4.08
CA PHE A 350 -6.51 -3.53 -2.78
C PHE A 350 -7.52 -2.46 -2.33
N VAL A 351 -8.53 -2.20 -3.18
CA VAL A 351 -9.63 -1.25 -2.90
C VAL A 351 -10.53 -1.66 -1.72
N PHE A 352 -10.39 -2.91 -1.27
CA PHE A 352 -11.05 -3.47 -0.09
C PHE A 352 -10.11 -3.71 1.10
N ASP A 353 -8.82 -3.40 0.98
CA ASP A 353 -7.92 -3.48 2.13
C ASP A 353 -8.10 -2.25 3.01
N TYR A 354 -8.45 -2.49 4.27
CA TYR A 354 -8.78 -1.44 5.23
C TYR A 354 -7.59 -0.51 5.48
N LEU A 355 -6.36 -1.03 5.60
CA LEU A 355 -5.18 -0.21 5.88
C LEU A 355 -4.83 0.68 4.69
N TYR A 356 -4.75 0.12 3.47
CA TYR A 356 -4.39 0.91 2.29
C TYR A 356 -5.42 2.01 2.03
N MET A 357 -6.71 1.71 2.15
CA MET A 357 -7.77 2.71 2.03
C MET A 357 -7.69 3.75 3.15
N PHE A 358 -7.43 3.34 4.40
CA PHE A 358 -7.17 4.27 5.50
C PHE A 358 -6.03 5.23 5.18
N LEU A 359 -4.88 4.73 4.74
CA LEU A 359 -3.72 5.57 4.43
C LEU A 359 -4.00 6.55 3.29
N LEU A 360 -4.63 6.09 2.20
CA LEU A 360 -4.99 6.92 1.05
C LEU A 360 -5.99 8.04 1.39
N ILE A 361 -6.84 7.83 2.40
CA ILE A 361 -7.83 8.81 2.85
C ILE A 361 -7.22 9.74 3.91
N ALA A 362 -6.52 9.18 4.90
CA ALA A 362 -5.99 9.91 6.05
C ALA A 362 -4.87 10.87 5.65
N ILE A 363 -4.07 10.53 4.63
CA ILE A 363 -2.99 11.39 4.11
C ILE A 363 -3.48 12.77 3.69
N ILE A 364 -4.71 12.88 3.18
CA ILE A 364 -5.30 14.16 2.75
C ILE A 364 -5.43 15.12 3.92
N TYR A 365 -5.90 14.60 5.05
CA TYR A 365 -6.08 15.40 6.26
C TYR A 365 -4.74 15.74 6.89
N LYS A 366 -3.81 14.79 6.86
CA LYS A 366 -2.45 15.04 7.32
C LYS A 366 -1.78 16.15 6.52
N LEU A 367 -1.91 16.14 5.19
CA LEU A 367 -1.35 17.18 4.30
C LEU A 367 -2.02 18.55 4.51
N LYS A 368 -3.32 18.57 4.84
CA LYS A 368 -4.05 19.82 5.13
C LYS A 368 -3.53 20.58 6.34
N GLU A 369 -3.09 19.87 7.37
CA GLU A 369 -2.53 20.48 8.58
C GLU A 369 -1.28 21.33 8.32
N HIS A 370 -0.66 21.21 7.14
CA HIS A 370 0.47 22.06 6.76
C HIS A 370 0.05 23.42 6.18
N TYR A 371 -1.24 23.66 5.99
CA TYR A 371 -1.79 24.92 5.47
C TYR A 371 -2.66 25.68 6.48
N GLU A 372 -2.92 25.06 7.63
CA GLU A 372 -3.65 25.62 8.76
C GLU A 372 -2.64 25.97 9.85
#